data_AF-A0A4Q1FPK9-F1
#
_entry.id   AF-A0A4Q1FPK9-F1
#
_cell.length_a   1.000
_cell.length_b   1.000
_cell.length_c   1.000
_cell.angle_alpha   90.00
_cell.angle_beta   90.00
_cell.angle_gamma   90.00
#
_symmetry.space_group_name_H-M   'P 1'
#
loop_
_entity.id
_entity.type
_entity.pdbx_description
1 polymer ?
#
loop_
_entity_poly.entity_id
_entity_poly.type
_entity_poly.pdbx_seq_one_letter_code
_entity_poly.pdbx_strand_id
1 'polypeptide(L)'
;MEAYQAVDEKTVDEETEDAVNQIRKEIFVSIFKATGSSELPAYISDDFGLISSYFIHDIENSWATNLFFTYLNHQIPQGELMKTDKTMKELIS
;
A
#
# COMPACT_ATOMS: atom_id res chain seq x y z
N MET A 1 -8.68 7.20 9.25
CA MET A 1 -8.69 8.56 8.65
C MET A 1 -7.47 9.39 9.05
N GLU A 2 -6.73 9.03 10.10
CA GLU A 2 -5.47 9.69 10.50
C GLU A 2 -4.26 9.32 9.60
N ALA A 3 -4.26 8.13 8.99
CA ALA A 3 -3.12 7.66 8.19
C ALA A 3 -2.91 8.43 6.88
N TYR A 4 -3.98 8.94 6.25
CA TYR A 4 -3.88 9.75 5.03
C TYR A 4 -3.37 11.17 5.33
N GLN A 5 -3.72 11.73 6.49
CA GLN A 5 -3.28 13.08 6.88
C GLN A 5 -1.76 13.20 7.04
N ALA A 6 -1.07 12.11 7.40
CA ALA A 6 0.38 12.12 7.59
C ALA A 6 1.20 12.27 6.29
N VAL A 7 0.56 12.03 5.15
CA VAL A 7 1.20 11.97 3.82
C VAL A 7 0.62 12.97 2.82
N ASP A 8 -0.57 13.51 3.07
CA ASP A 8 -1.31 14.41 2.16
C ASP A 8 -0.55 15.70 1.77
N GLU A 9 0.40 16.16 2.58
CA GLU A 9 1.17 17.40 2.35
C GLU A 9 2.56 17.16 1.75
N LYS A 10 2.95 15.91 1.49
CA LYS A 10 4.30 15.58 1.05
C LYS A 10 4.35 15.36 -0.46
N THR A 11 5.20 16.15 -1.13
CA THR A 11 5.42 16.04 -2.58
C THR A 11 6.53 15.02 -2.87
N VAL A 12 6.34 14.22 -3.91
CA VAL A 12 7.37 13.35 -4.51
C VAL A 12 7.71 13.88 -5.90
N ASP A 13 8.86 13.49 -6.44
CA ASP A 13 9.19 13.78 -7.84
C ASP A 13 8.28 12.99 -8.80
N GLU A 14 8.14 13.51 -10.02
CA GLU A 14 7.26 12.97 -11.06
C GLU A 14 7.61 11.52 -11.43
N GLU A 15 8.91 11.17 -11.45
CA GLU A 15 9.36 9.80 -11.75
C GLU A 15 8.87 8.81 -10.69
N THR A 16 8.99 9.18 -9.41
CA THR A 16 8.49 8.39 -8.30
C THR A 16 6.96 8.27 -8.31
N GLU A 17 6.25 9.37 -8.61
CA GLU A 17 4.79 9.35 -8.76
C GLU A 17 4.32 8.42 -9.88
N ASP A 18 4.97 8.48 -11.04
CA ASP A 18 4.68 7.61 -12.18
C ASP A 18 4.94 6.14 -11.86
N ALA A 19 6.03 5.83 -11.14
CA ALA A 19 6.31 4.48 -10.68
C ALA A 19 5.21 3.94 -9.76
N VAL A 20 4.75 4.74 -8.78
CA VAL A 20 3.64 4.36 -7.89
C VAL A 20 2.35 4.16 -8.67
N ASN A 21 2.02 5.08 -9.59
CA ASN A 21 0.83 4.98 -10.42
C ASN A 21 0.85 3.74 -11.32
N GLN A 22 2.02 3.37 -11.85
CA GLN A 22 2.18 2.15 -12.64
C GLN A 22 1.95 0.90 -11.79
N ILE A 23 2.52 0.82 -10.58
CA ILE A 23 2.28 -0.30 -9.65
C ILE A 23 0.78 -0.42 -9.32
N ARG A 24 0.13 0.69 -8.97
CA ARG A 24 -1.30 0.75 -8.67
C ARG A 24 -2.16 0.28 -9.84
N LYS A 25 -1.80 0.67 -11.06
CA LYS A 25 -2.47 0.23 -12.28
C LYS A 25 -2.30 -1.27 -12.53
N GLU A 26 -1.11 -1.80 -12.35
CA GLU A 26 -0.82 -3.23 -12.53
C GLU A 26 -1.61 -4.09 -11.53
N ILE A 27 -1.65 -3.69 -10.26
CA ILE A 27 -2.45 -4.33 -9.21
C ILE A 27 -3.92 -4.33 -9.60
N PHE A 28 -4.44 -3.15 -9.97
CA PHE A 28 -5.85 -3.01 -10.33
C PHE A 28 -6.23 -3.93 -11.49
N VAL A 29 -5.46 -3.88 -12.59
CA VAL A 29 -5.73 -4.68 -13.78
C VAL A 29 -5.64 -6.18 -13.49
N SER A 30 -4.64 -6.60 -12.70
CA SER A 30 -4.42 -8.02 -12.38
C SER A 30 -5.58 -8.61 -11.57
N ILE A 31 -6.03 -7.89 -10.54
CA ILE A 31 -7.12 -8.35 -9.67
C ILE A 31 -8.48 -8.21 -10.37
N PHE A 32 -8.70 -7.17 -11.16
CA PHE A 32 -9.90 -7.04 -12.00
C PHE A 32 -10.03 -8.23 -12.96
N LYS A 33 -8.95 -8.61 -13.64
CA LYS A 33 -8.95 -9.78 -14.54
C LYS A 33 -9.28 -11.08 -13.81
N ALA A 34 -8.88 -11.23 -12.55
CA ALA A 34 -9.13 -12.44 -11.76
C ALA A 34 -10.56 -12.49 -11.18
N THR A 35 -11.14 -11.34 -10.83
CA THR A 35 -12.40 -11.27 -10.07
C THR A 35 -13.60 -10.80 -10.89
N GLY A 36 -13.37 -10.10 -12.00
CA GLY A 36 -14.41 -9.45 -12.79
C GLY A 36 -15.11 -8.27 -12.09
N SER A 37 -14.62 -7.85 -10.92
CA SER A 37 -15.17 -6.76 -10.11
C SER A 37 -14.15 -5.64 -9.96
N SER A 38 -14.60 -4.39 -10.05
CA SER A 38 -13.77 -3.19 -9.85
C SER A 38 -13.58 -2.81 -8.38
N GLU A 39 -14.42 -3.33 -7.47
CA GLU A 39 -14.42 -2.92 -6.07
C GLU A 39 -13.13 -3.36 -5.36
N LEU A 40 -12.85 -4.66 -5.35
CA LEU A 40 -11.67 -5.22 -4.71
C LEU A 40 -10.33 -4.64 -5.26
N PRO A 41 -10.11 -4.56 -6.59
CA PRO A 41 -8.90 -3.95 -7.12
C PRO A 41 -8.77 -2.46 -6.77
N ALA A 42 -9.87 -1.71 -6.62
CA ALA A 42 -9.81 -0.32 -6.18
C ALA A 42 -9.26 -0.21 -4.75
N TYR A 43 -9.83 -0.96 -3.79
CA TYR A 43 -9.36 -0.96 -2.41
C TYR A 43 -7.89 -1.35 -2.28
N ILE A 44 -7.49 -2.45 -2.95
CA ILE A 44 -6.10 -2.93 -2.87
C ILE A 44 -5.15 -1.93 -3.56
N SER A 45 -5.54 -1.34 -4.69
CA SER A 45 -4.74 -0.31 -5.35
C SER A 45 -4.53 0.94 -4.49
N ASP A 46 -5.55 1.35 -3.73
CA ASP A 46 -5.45 2.48 -2.81
C ASP A 46 -4.58 2.16 -1.59
N ASP A 47 -4.65 0.94 -1.06
CA ASP A 47 -3.76 0.47 0.01
C ASP A 47 -2.29 0.54 -0.43
N PHE A 48 -1.98 0.09 -1.65
CA PHE A 48 -0.61 0.16 -2.17
C PHE A 48 -0.15 1.59 -2.49
N GLY A 49 -1.07 2.50 -2.83
CA GLY A 49 -0.76 3.94 -2.87
C GLY A 49 -0.34 4.46 -1.50
N LEU A 50 -1.09 4.11 -0.45
CA LEU A 50 -0.78 4.51 0.93
C LEU A 50 0.54 3.91 1.42
N ILE A 51 0.74 2.60 1.24
CA ILE A 51 1.98 1.90 1.61
C ILE A 51 3.18 2.54 0.92
N SER A 52 3.07 2.80 -0.39
CA SER A 52 4.15 3.44 -1.15
C SER A 52 4.48 4.82 -0.58
N SER A 53 3.47 5.62 -0.23
CA SER A 53 3.68 6.94 0.35
C SER A 53 4.42 6.90 1.69
N TYR A 54 4.05 5.97 2.59
CA TYR A 54 4.78 5.77 3.85
C TYR A 54 6.24 5.35 3.61
N PHE A 55 6.47 4.45 2.66
CA PHE A 55 7.80 3.99 2.30
C PHE A 55 8.68 5.12 1.71
N ILE A 56 8.16 5.86 0.73
CA ILE A 56 8.89 6.92 0.02
C ILE A 56 9.26 8.07 0.97
N HIS A 57 8.34 8.43 1.87
CA HIS A 57 8.58 9.52 2.82
C HIS A 57 9.33 9.10 4.09
N ASP A 58 9.79 7.84 4.16
CA ASP A 58 10.49 7.27 5.30
C ASP A 58 9.77 7.51 6.64
N ILE A 59 8.44 7.37 6.61
CA ILE A 59 7.59 7.53 7.80
C ILE A 59 7.31 6.15 8.35
N GLU A 60 7.81 5.87 9.55
CA GLU A 60 7.43 4.65 10.24
C GLU A 60 6.02 4.77 10.83
N ASN A 61 5.14 3.86 10.41
CA ASN A 61 3.79 3.76 10.94
C ASN A 61 3.42 2.28 11.08
N SER A 62 3.23 1.83 12.33
CA SER A 62 2.97 0.41 12.62
C SER A 62 1.72 -0.11 11.91
N TRP A 63 0.70 0.72 11.69
CA TRP A 63 -0.50 0.28 10.99
C TRP A 63 -0.23 0.06 9.50
N ALA A 64 0.45 1.00 8.82
CA ALA A 64 0.81 0.85 7.42
C ALA A 64 1.80 -0.32 7.19
N THR A 65 2.74 -0.51 8.12
CA THR A 65 3.67 -1.65 8.08
C THR A 65 2.95 -2.98 8.28
N ASN A 66 1.99 -3.05 9.21
CA ASN A 66 1.15 -4.23 9.41
C ASN A 66 0.22 -4.50 8.21
N LEU A 67 -0.27 -3.45 7.55
CA LEU A 67 -1.06 -3.56 6.33
C LEU A 67 -0.25 -4.23 5.22
N PHE A 68 0.96 -3.71 4.96
CA PHE A 68 1.86 -4.30 3.99
C PHE A 68 2.26 -5.74 4.36
N PHE A 69 2.58 -5.98 5.64
CA PHE A 69 2.89 -7.32 6.14
C PHE A 69 1.74 -8.31 5.91
N THR A 70 0.49 -7.89 6.07
CA THR A 70 -0.68 -8.73 5.79
C THR A 70 -0.72 -9.16 4.32
N TYR A 71 -0.47 -8.22 3.40
CA TYR A 71 -0.36 -8.53 1.97
C TYR A 71 0.81 -9.46 1.64
N LEU A 72 1.98 -9.27 2.25
CA LEU A 72 3.14 -10.16 2.07
C LEU A 72 2.87 -11.60 2.52
N ASN A 73 1.90 -11.80 3.41
CA ASN A 73 1.44 -13.12 3.85
C ASN A 73 0.25 -13.65 3.02
N HIS A 74 0.03 -13.08 1.82
CA HIS A 74 -1.04 -13.47 0.89
C HIS A 74 -2.46 -13.33 1.47
N GLN A 75 -2.66 -12.43 2.43
CA GLN A 75 -3.97 -12.13 3.00
C GLN A 75 -4.48 -10.79 2.50
N ILE A 76 -5.76 -10.76 2.14
CA ILE A 76 -6.48 -9.49 1.91
C ILE A 76 -6.88 -8.97 3.31
N PRO A 77 -6.54 -7.73 3.66
CA PRO A 77 -6.90 -7.12 4.94
C PRO A 77 -8.41 -7.19 5.22
N GLN A 78 -8.79 -7.83 6.32
CA GLN A 78 -10.16 -7.88 6.80
C GLN A 78 -10.17 -7.94 8.33
N GLY A 79 -10.71 -6.91 8.98
CA GLY A 79 -10.70 -6.82 10.43
C GLY A 79 -9.30 -6.54 11.00
N GLU A 80 -8.74 -7.49 11.75
CA GLU A 80 -7.41 -7.31 12.37
C GLU A 80 -6.27 -7.62 11.40
N LEU A 81 -5.32 -6.70 11.31
CA LEU A 81 -4.11 -6.89 10.52
C LEU A 81 -3.14 -7.86 11.20
N MET A 82 -2.38 -8.59 10.38
CA MET A 82 -1.20 -9.30 10.87
C MET A 82 -0.20 -8.29 11.43
N LYS A 83 0.41 -8.63 12.57
CA LYS A 83 1.34 -7.74 13.26
C LYS A 83 2.77 -8.17 13.05
N THR A 84 3.65 -7.20 12.91
CA THR A 84 5.10 -7.38 12.86
C THR A 84 5.78 -6.28 13.66
N ASP A 85 6.93 -6.62 14.26
CA ASP A 85 7.82 -5.64 14.90
C ASP A 85 8.87 -5.08 13.93
N LYS A 86 8.86 -5.54 12.67
CA LYS A 86 9.73 -5.05 11.61
C LYS A 86 9.26 -3.69 11.08
N THR A 87 10.20 -2.90 10.61
CA THR A 87 9.98 -1.69 9.79
C THR A 87 9.60 -2.04 8.36
N MET A 88 9.07 -1.08 7.62
CA MET A 88 8.71 -1.29 6.20
C MET A 88 9.94 -1.63 5.34
N LYS A 89 11.10 -1.03 5.65
CA LYS A 89 12.38 -1.34 4.99
C LYS A 89 12.83 -2.79 5.23
N GLU A 90 12.71 -3.29 6.45
CA GLU A 90 13.05 -4.69 6.81
C GLU A 90 12.10 -5.74 6.21
N LEU A 91 10.94 -5.32 5.71
CA LEU A 91 10.01 -6.21 4.99
C LEU A 91 10.34 -6.32 3.49
N ILE A 92 11.09 -5.38 2.94
CA ILE A 92 11.44 -5.31 1.50
C ILE A 92 12.84 -5.90 1.24
N SER A 93 13.71 -5.91 2.25
CA SER A 93 15.07 -6.49 2.22
C SER A 93 15.10 -8.01 2.25
#